data_AF-A0AAJ2N6L4-F1
#
_entry.id   AF-A0AAJ2N6L4-F1
#
_cell.length_a   1.000
_cell.length_b   1.000
_cell.length_c   1.000
_cell.angle_alpha   90.00
_cell.angle_beta   90.00
_cell.angle_gamma   90.00
#
_symmetry.space_group_name_H-M   'P 1'
#
loop_
_entity.id
_entity.type
_entity.pdbx_description
1 polymer ?
#
loop_
_entity_poly.entity_id
_entity_poly.type
_entity_poly.pdbx_seq_one_letter_code
_entity_poly.pdbx_strand_id
1 'polypeptide(L)'
;SKLWNCKTWIIGHLQAAIEIRKGNFKKIEKVIIKSRPKIEKGKLQEIIILPAFSDLAGNLLLNKELPSDFLFEKVIDINNSEVYLLDGSYLGKLSELSI
;
A
#
# COMPACT_ATOMS: atom_id res chain seq x y z
N SER A 1 15.30 18.11 -6.05
CA SER A 1 15.02 17.02 -7.01
C SER A 1 13.62 17.17 -7.58
N LYS A 2 13.43 16.97 -8.89
CA LYS A 2 12.13 17.06 -9.58
C LYS A 2 11.07 16.11 -9.00
N LEU A 3 11.51 15.02 -8.37
CA LEU A 3 10.63 14.02 -7.71
C LEU A 3 9.69 14.66 -6.68
N TRP A 4 10.16 15.68 -5.94
CA TRP A 4 9.36 16.32 -4.90
C TRP A 4 8.45 17.44 -5.43
N ASN A 5 8.52 17.77 -6.72
CA ASN A 5 7.74 18.87 -7.33
C ASN A 5 6.50 18.36 -8.08
N CYS A 6 5.90 17.28 -7.61
CA CYS A 6 4.59 16.79 -8.06
C CYS A 6 3.68 16.59 -6.85
N LYS A 7 2.36 16.55 -7.09
CA LYS A 7 1.36 16.34 -6.03
C LYS A 7 1.25 14.89 -5.60
N THR A 8 1.40 13.97 -6.54
CA THR A 8 1.18 12.54 -6.32
C THR A 8 2.35 11.74 -6.85
N TRP A 9 2.80 10.76 -6.07
CA TRP A 9 3.64 9.67 -6.54
C TRP A 9 2.77 8.48 -6.85
N ILE A 10 2.95 7.87 -8.01
CA ILE A 10 2.37 6.56 -8.34
C ILE A 10 3.55 5.62 -8.52
N ILE A 11 3.66 4.62 -7.65
CA ILE A 11 4.78 3.68 -7.63
C ILE A 11 4.28 2.25 -7.77
N GLY A 12 5.06 1.44 -8.49
CA GLY A 12 4.95 -0.02 -8.44
C GLY A 12 5.93 -0.58 -7.41
N HIS A 13 6.48 -1.76 -7.69
CA HIS A 13 7.49 -2.48 -6.90
C HIS A 13 6.93 -3.31 -5.73
N LEU A 14 6.05 -2.73 -4.92
CA LEU A 14 5.42 -3.48 -3.85
C LEU A 14 4.44 -4.49 -4.45
N GLN A 15 4.64 -5.78 -4.18
CA GLN A 15 3.69 -6.83 -4.51
C GLN A 15 2.49 -6.79 -3.53
N ALA A 16 1.88 -5.61 -3.39
CA ALA A 16 0.94 -5.28 -2.33
C ALA A 16 -0.29 -6.18 -2.36
N ALA A 17 -0.49 -6.94 -1.31
CA ALA A 17 -1.66 -7.79 -1.13
C ALA A 17 -2.08 -7.79 0.34
N ILE A 18 -3.32 -8.22 0.59
CA ILE A 18 -3.80 -8.54 1.92
C ILE A 18 -4.36 -9.95 1.95
N GLU A 19 -4.36 -10.55 3.12
CA GLU A 19 -5.07 -11.80 3.38
C GLU A 19 -6.40 -11.51 4.10
N ILE A 20 -7.52 -11.85 3.46
CA ILE A 20 -8.86 -11.77 4.04
C ILE A 20 -9.19 -13.13 4.65
N ARG A 21 -9.50 -13.16 5.96
CA ARG A 21 -9.94 -14.37 6.67
C ARG A 21 -11.35 -14.21 7.23
N LYS A 22 -12.16 -15.25 7.08
CA LYS A 22 -13.46 -15.39 7.75
C LYS A 22 -13.76 -16.86 8.05
N GLY A 23 -13.55 -17.27 9.30
CA GLY A 23 -13.60 -18.69 9.67
C GLY A 23 -12.56 -19.50 8.89
N ASN A 24 -13.00 -20.55 8.19
CA ASN A 24 -12.14 -21.37 7.33
C ASN A 24 -11.87 -20.75 5.95
N PHE A 25 -12.52 -19.64 5.62
CA PHE A 25 -12.28 -18.94 4.37
C PHE A 25 -11.01 -18.10 4.46
N LYS A 26 -10.12 -18.29 3.49
CA LYS A 26 -8.93 -17.47 3.27
C LYS A 26 -8.88 -17.08 1.80
N LYS A 27 -8.74 -15.77 1.54
CA LYS A 27 -8.51 -15.23 0.21
C LYS A 27 -7.36 -14.23 0.25
N ILE A 28 -6.50 -14.25 -0.75
CA ILE A 28 -5.48 -13.23 -0.94
C ILE A 28 -5.97 -12.31 -2.06
N GLU A 29 -5.93 -11.01 -1.82
CA GLU A 29 -6.33 -10.00 -2.77
C GLU A 29 -5.19 -9.00 -2.98
N LYS A 30 -4.93 -8.68 -4.26
CA LYS A 30 -4.03 -7.59 -4.64
C LYS A 30 -4.73 -6.27 -4.31
N VAL A 31 -3.99 -5.33 -3.73
CA VAL A 31 -4.57 -4.07 -3.26
C VAL A 31 -3.79 -2.87 -3.76
N ILE A 32 -4.51 -1.76 -3.96
CA ILE A 32 -3.93 -0.44 -4.14
C ILE A 32 -3.83 0.20 -2.76
N ILE A 33 -2.67 0.77 -2.45
CA ILE A 33 -2.44 1.50 -1.21
C ILE A 33 -2.40 2.99 -1.52
N LYS A 34 -3.15 3.78 -0.77
CA LYS A 34 -3.10 5.23 -0.81
C LYS A 34 -2.62 5.77 0.53
N SER A 35 -1.48 6.44 0.51
CA SER A 35 -0.80 6.98 1.68
C SER A 35 -0.60 8.48 1.57
N ARG A 36 -0.47 9.13 2.72
CA ARG A 36 0.15 10.45 2.83
C ARG A 36 1.66 10.30 3.06
N PRO A 37 2.49 11.25 2.60
CA PRO A 37 3.90 11.26 2.95
C PRO A 37 4.06 11.62 4.44
N LYS A 38 4.97 10.92 5.13
CA LYS A 38 5.42 11.25 6.50
C LYS A 38 6.20 12.57 6.57
N ILE A 39 6.80 12.96 5.45
CA ILE A 39 7.65 14.15 5.34
C ILE A 39 7.01 15.21 4.47
N GLU A 40 7.10 16.45 4.91
CA GLU A 40 6.68 17.61 4.13
C GLU A 40 7.82 18.06 3.22
N LYS A 41 7.83 17.61 1.97
CA LYS A 41 8.88 17.95 1.02
C LYS A 41 8.34 18.28 -0.37
N GLY A 42 8.54 19.52 -0.77
CA GLY A 42 8.07 20.03 -2.06
C GLY A 42 6.55 20.12 -2.13
N LYS A 43 5.95 19.61 -3.21
CA LYS A 43 4.50 19.63 -3.46
C LYS A 43 3.83 18.28 -3.21
N LEU A 44 4.57 17.27 -2.74
CA LEU A 44 4.07 15.91 -2.56
C LEU A 44 3.01 15.88 -1.46
N GLN A 45 1.83 15.37 -1.79
CA GLN A 45 0.67 15.27 -0.89
C GLN A 45 0.13 13.85 -0.79
N GLU A 46 0.37 13.03 -1.81
CA GLU A 46 -0.21 11.68 -1.92
C GLU A 46 0.78 10.70 -2.54
N ILE A 47 0.74 9.46 -2.06
CA ILE A 47 1.51 8.34 -2.60
C ILE A 47 0.54 7.20 -2.86
N ILE A 48 0.47 6.74 -4.11
CA ILE A 48 -0.33 5.61 -4.55
C ILE A 48 0.64 4.48 -4.89
N ILE A 49 0.42 3.31 -4.30
CA ILE A 49 1.21 2.11 -4.52
C ILE A 49 0.32 1.10 -5.25
N LEU A 50 0.72 0.76 -6.46
CA LEU A 50 0.06 -0.24 -7.27
C LEU A 50 0.65 -1.62 -6.97
N PRO A 51 -0.19 -2.67 -6.92
CA PRO A 51 0.31 -4.03 -6.76
C PRO A 51 0.99 -4.52 -8.03
N ALA A 52 1.68 -5.65 -7.93
CA ALA A 52 2.10 -6.38 -9.12
C ALA A 52 0.86 -6.97 -9.81
N PHE A 53 0.60 -6.57 -11.06
CA PHE A 53 -0.55 -7.08 -11.82
C PHE A 53 -0.35 -8.53 -12.28
N SER A 54 0.90 -8.96 -12.50
CA SER A 54 1.21 -10.34 -12.88
C SER A 54 0.83 -11.34 -11.80
N ASP A 55 0.22 -12.46 -12.18
CA ASP A 55 -0.10 -13.57 -11.26
C ASP A 55 1.11 -14.45 -10.93
N LEU A 56 2.20 -14.29 -11.69
CA LEU A 56 3.48 -14.96 -11.42
C LEU A 56 4.32 -14.20 -10.38
N ALA A 57 3.97 -12.94 -10.10
CA ALA A 57 4.59 -12.21 -9.01
C ALA A 57 4.09 -12.76 -7.68
N GLY A 58 4.98 -12.81 -6.68
CA GLY A 58 4.59 -13.12 -5.32
C GLY A 58 3.64 -12.07 -4.74
N ASN A 59 3.31 -12.24 -3.46
CA ASN A 59 2.48 -11.31 -2.70
C ASN A 59 3.17 -10.96 -1.38
N LEU A 60 3.29 -9.66 -1.11
CA LEU A 60 3.63 -9.16 0.23
C LEU A 60 2.31 -8.88 0.96
N LEU A 61 2.02 -9.70 1.97
CA LEU A 61 0.79 -9.61 2.76
C LEU A 61 0.92 -8.49 3.81
N LEU A 62 0.49 -7.28 3.44
CA LEU A 62 0.71 -6.06 4.22
C LEU A 62 0.04 -6.07 5.60
N ASN A 63 -1.03 -6.85 5.76
CA ASN A 63 -1.70 -7.04 7.05
C ASN A 63 -1.07 -8.14 7.92
N LYS A 64 0.11 -8.64 7.53
CA LYS A 64 0.91 -9.62 8.27
C LYS A 64 2.36 -9.19 8.42
N GLU A 65 2.92 -8.60 7.37
CA GLU A 65 4.30 -8.18 7.31
C GLU A 65 4.37 -6.81 6.65
N LEU A 66 5.02 -5.87 7.34
CA LEU A 66 5.26 -4.53 6.79
C LEU A 66 6.57 -4.54 5.99
N PRO A 67 6.62 -3.85 4.84
CA PRO A 67 7.86 -3.68 4.10
C PRO A 67 8.89 -2.89 4.91
N SER A 68 10.13 -3.38 4.93
CA SER A 68 11.25 -2.83 5.69
C SER A 68 12.29 -2.14 4.78
N ASP A 69 11.84 -1.24 3.91
CA ASP A 69 12.74 -0.42 3.09
C ASP A 69 12.68 1.06 3.48
N PHE A 70 13.67 1.83 2.99
CA PHE A 70 13.81 3.24 3.30
C PHE A 70 12.55 4.08 2.98
N LEU A 71 11.81 3.75 1.91
CA LEU A 71 10.60 4.48 1.54
C LEU A 71 9.51 4.27 2.58
N PHE A 72 9.27 3.02 3.01
CA PHE A 72 8.23 2.71 3.99
C PHE A 72 8.58 3.15 5.41
N GLU A 73 9.86 3.15 5.75
CA GLU A 73 10.31 3.61 7.06
C GLU A 73 10.23 5.14 7.17
N LYS A 74 10.74 5.88 6.17
CA LYS A 74 10.98 7.33 6.28
C LYS A 74 9.98 8.21 5.53
N VAL A 75 9.37 7.71 4.46
CA VAL A 75 8.58 8.54 3.53
C VAL A 75 7.10 8.20 3.57
N ILE A 76 6.73 6.92 3.68
CA ILE A 76 5.34 6.44 3.58
C ILE A 76 4.81 6.08 4.96
N ASP A 77 3.62 6.54 5.32
CA ASP A 77 2.92 6.10 6.53
C ASP A 77 2.03 4.88 6.24
N ILE A 78 2.68 3.73 6.11
CA ILE A 78 2.04 2.50 5.63
C ILE A 78 0.88 2.05 6.54
N ASN A 79 1.01 2.21 7.86
CA ASN A 79 -0.02 1.78 8.82
C ASN A 79 -1.30 2.61 8.73
N ASN A 80 -1.17 3.92 8.49
CA ASN A 80 -2.32 4.81 8.32
C ASN A 80 -2.81 4.91 6.87
N SER A 81 -2.25 4.10 5.96
CA SER A 81 -2.62 4.11 4.56
C SER A 81 -3.99 3.47 4.33
N GLU A 82 -4.73 4.04 3.40
CA GLU A 82 -6.01 3.53 2.91
C GLU A 82 -5.77 2.36 1.96
N VAL A 83 -6.56 1.30 2.11
CA VAL A 83 -6.45 0.07 1.33
C VAL A 83 -7.68 -0.09 0.43
N TYR A 84 -7.44 -0.32 -0.86
CA TYR A 84 -8.48 -0.50 -1.86
C TYR A 84 -8.28 -1.80 -2.65
N LEU A 85 -9.37 -2.49 -2.98
CA LEU A 85 -9.35 -3.54 -4.00
C LEU A 85 -9.16 -2.94 -5.39
N LEU A 86 -8.80 -3.78 -6.37
CA LEU A 86 -8.60 -3.36 -7.76
C LEU A 86 -9.88 -2.83 -8.44
N ASP A 87 -11.05 -3.18 -7.93
CA ASP A 87 -12.34 -2.64 -8.39
C ASP A 87 -12.70 -1.29 -7.75
N GLY A 88 -11.85 -0.76 -6.86
CA GLY A 88 -12.05 0.50 -6.15
C GLY A 88 -12.77 0.37 -4.81
N SER A 89 -13.14 -0.84 -4.37
CA SER A 89 -13.76 -1.05 -3.07
C SER A 89 -12.80 -0.65 -1.94
N TYR A 90 -13.25 0.23 -1.04
CA TYR A 90 -12.49 0.64 0.14
C TYR A 90 -12.61 -0.40 1.26
N LEU A 91 -11.47 -0.81 1.82
CA LEU A 91 -11.42 -1.82 2.88
C LEU A 91 -11.17 -1.23 4.28
N GLY A 92 -10.68 -0.01 4.38
CA GLY A 92 -10.27 0.61 5.65
C GLY A 92 -8.82 1.06 5.62
N LYS A 93 -8.29 1.45 6.78
CA LYS A 93 -6.85 1.67 6.96
C LYS A 93 -6.13 0.35 7.16
N LEU A 94 -4.86 0.27 6.76
CA LEU A 94 -4.09 -0.96 6.92
C LEU A 94 -4.02 -1.43 8.39
N SER A 95 -3.87 -0.49 9.33
CA SER A 95 -3.87 -0.78 10.77
C SER A 95 -5.17 -1.39 11.30
N GLU A 96 -6.28 -1.24 10.58
CA GLU A 96 -7.60 -1.80 10.91
C GLU A 96 -7.82 -3.18 10.27
N LEU A 97 -6.96 -3.57 9.31
CA LEU A 97 -7.02 -4.83 8.56
C LEU A 97 -6.04 -5.89 9.07
N SER A 98 -5.16 -5.50 9.97
CA SER A 98 -4.24 -6.39 10.69
C SER A 98 -5.04 -7.33 11.59
N ILE A 99 -4.77 -8.64 11.47
CA ILE A 99 -5.38 -9.69 12.30
C ILE A 99 -4.50 -9.95 13.51
#